data_AF-A0A852DKV1-F1
#
_entry.id   AF-A0A852DKV1-F1
#
_cell.length_a   1.000
_cell.length_b   1.000
_cell.length_c   1.000
_cell.angle_alpha   90.00
_cell.angle_beta   90.00
_cell.angle_gamma   90.00
#
_symmetry.space_group_name_H-M   'P 1'
#
loop_
_entity.id
_entity.type
_entity.pdbx_description
1 polymer ?
#
loop_
_entity_poly.entity_id
_entity_poly.type
_entity_poly.pdbx_seq_one_letter_code
_entity_poly.pdbx_strand_id
1 'polypeptide(L)'
;EEPGGREEAPQVVDLEQLVPVGGVFHISALRLPPQAQDVGDWTMVELLDVGLEVYPYSPGKAEDGTQEAVQITLRLPDNVIYFKVPVVARLDPAGQWWRTDGISKITYEAEEKSITFSMGGFSTVALLQDAHLNLPYQAWELHPTGVDEGLFTVTAAFATIQIRIKDNQCMLSSVVVEEEEVLSHITGKWMSPLALRAALKRAGVNIFPAEYSPKYVPVPRKVSAREVPGGFSLFVTQVTLCCTGSCCAAAEAGLSKAGSGTAVSEHLTAGSDKDNHWSLLMFDGDKVQHLKLTETSEAFSEELKEESEFHSTLYHMVKDSASNEAMEKVERAGCLFIDSVYQLLLATRVLAYS
;
A
#
# COMPACT_ATOMS: atom_id res chain seq x y z
N GLU A 1 28.69 -3.86 36.43
CA GLU A 1 28.87 -4.38 35.06
C GLU A 1 27.55 -4.18 34.34
N GLU A 2 27.53 -3.29 33.36
CA GLU A 2 26.35 -3.04 32.52
C GLU A 2 26.15 -4.21 31.56
N PRO A 3 24.93 -4.75 31.39
CA PRO A 3 24.59 -5.59 30.27
C PRO A 3 23.96 -4.68 29.19
N GLY A 4 24.64 -4.50 28.07
CA GLY A 4 24.16 -3.57 27.05
C GLY A 4 24.82 -3.72 25.69
N GLY A 5 25.07 -4.95 25.24
CA GLY A 5 25.31 -5.19 23.83
C GLY A 5 24.03 -4.87 23.06
N ARG A 6 23.94 -3.67 22.49
CA ARG A 6 22.99 -3.38 21.41
C ARG A 6 23.27 -4.43 20.32
N GLU A 7 22.31 -5.30 20.10
CA GLU A 7 22.26 -6.17 18.93
C GLU A 7 22.36 -5.25 17.70
N GLU A 8 23.48 -5.28 16.99
CA GLU A 8 23.61 -4.55 15.73
C GLU A 8 22.52 -5.08 14.80
N ALA A 9 21.60 -4.21 14.38
CA ALA A 9 20.56 -4.56 13.44
C ALA A 9 21.17 -5.27 12.21
N PRO A 10 20.49 -6.26 11.63
CA PRO A 10 21.03 -6.98 10.48
C PRO A 10 21.40 -5.99 9.38
N GLN A 11 22.67 -5.97 8.99
CA GLN A 11 23.22 -5.07 7.96
C GLN A 11 22.66 -5.38 6.56
N VAL A 12 22.02 -6.55 6.42
CA VAL A 12 21.33 -7.01 5.23
C VAL A 12 19.86 -6.60 5.32
N VAL A 13 19.38 -5.95 4.27
CA VAL A 13 17.99 -5.51 4.16
C VAL A 13 17.08 -6.72 4.01
N ASP A 14 16.05 -6.75 4.84
CA ASP A 14 14.91 -7.64 4.67
C ASP A 14 13.95 -7.06 3.62
N LEU A 15 13.91 -7.66 2.42
CA LEU A 15 13.04 -7.22 1.32
C LEU A 15 11.58 -7.62 1.51
N GLU A 16 11.27 -8.50 2.47
CA GLU A 16 9.88 -8.76 2.86
C GLU A 16 9.33 -7.55 3.65
N GLN A 17 10.16 -6.89 4.45
CA GLN A 17 9.77 -5.67 5.17
C GLN A 17 9.94 -4.41 4.32
N LEU A 18 11.12 -4.22 3.73
CA LEU A 18 11.56 -2.97 3.09
C LEU A 18 11.58 -3.11 1.58
N VAL A 19 10.77 -2.31 0.89
CA VAL A 19 10.65 -2.33 -0.57
C VAL A 19 11.24 -1.08 -1.21
N PRO A 20 11.89 -1.19 -2.39
CA PRO A 20 12.44 -0.05 -3.10
C PRO A 20 11.34 0.83 -3.69
N VAL A 21 11.46 2.14 -3.46
CA VAL A 21 10.54 3.20 -3.92
C VAL A 21 11.33 4.31 -4.61
N GLY A 22 10.84 4.83 -5.73
CA GLY A 22 11.59 5.81 -6.54
C GLY A 22 12.59 5.21 -7.52
N GLY A 23 12.69 3.88 -7.58
CA GLY A 23 13.59 3.17 -8.49
C GLY A 23 14.97 2.93 -7.88
N VAL A 24 15.94 2.66 -8.77
CA VAL A 24 17.32 2.30 -8.42
C VAL A 24 18.26 3.31 -9.06
N PHE A 25 19.17 3.86 -8.26
CA PHE A 25 20.13 4.86 -8.67
C PHE A 25 21.49 4.20 -8.93
N HIS A 26 21.96 4.24 -10.17
CA HIS A 26 23.30 3.79 -10.54
C HIS A 26 24.26 4.96 -10.43
N ILE A 27 25.12 4.93 -9.41
CA ILE A 27 26.07 6.01 -9.14
C ILE A 27 27.47 5.48 -9.47
N SER A 28 28.20 6.21 -10.30
CA SER A 28 29.56 5.86 -10.73
C SER A 28 30.34 7.12 -11.05
N ALA A 29 31.63 7.13 -10.71
CA ALA A 29 32.55 8.12 -11.25
C ALA A 29 32.90 7.71 -12.68
N LEU A 30 32.93 8.68 -13.59
CA LEU A 30 33.21 8.45 -15.00
C LEU A 30 34.41 9.29 -15.42
N ARG A 31 35.23 8.76 -16.33
CA ARG A 31 36.32 9.51 -16.94
C ARG A 31 35.74 10.48 -17.96
N LEU A 32 36.16 11.75 -17.86
CA LEU A 32 35.89 12.70 -18.92
C LEU A 32 36.64 12.26 -20.18
N PRO A 33 36.00 12.29 -21.36
CA PRO A 33 36.71 12.12 -22.63
C PRO A 33 37.85 13.14 -22.75
N PRO A 34 38.89 12.85 -23.56
CA PRO A 34 39.95 13.81 -23.82
C PRO A 34 39.37 15.18 -24.20
N GLN A 35 39.76 16.21 -23.45
CA GLN A 35 39.32 17.58 -23.71
C GLN A 35 40.23 18.22 -24.76
N ALA A 36 39.71 19.22 -25.48
CA ALA A 36 40.49 19.96 -26.45
C ALA A 36 41.69 20.66 -25.76
N GLN A 37 42.85 20.60 -26.40
CA GLN A 37 44.09 21.21 -25.93
C GLN A 37 44.69 22.08 -27.04
N ASP A 38 45.14 23.27 -26.65
CA ASP A 38 45.87 24.16 -27.56
C ASP A 38 47.35 23.77 -27.59
N VAL A 39 47.83 23.43 -28.77
CA VAL A 39 49.22 23.06 -29.04
C VAL A 39 49.74 23.96 -30.15
N GLY A 40 50.37 25.06 -29.74
CA GLY A 40 50.72 26.16 -30.65
C GLY A 40 49.47 26.90 -31.13
N ASP A 41 49.33 27.06 -32.45
CA ASP A 41 48.16 27.71 -33.08
C ASP A 41 47.01 26.72 -33.39
N TRP A 42 47.12 25.46 -32.93
CA TRP A 42 46.13 24.42 -33.20
C TRP A 42 45.40 24.01 -31.93
N THR A 43 44.09 23.89 -32.02
CA THR A 43 43.27 23.21 -31.01
C THR A 43 43.09 21.76 -31.45
N MET A 44 43.64 20.81 -30.68
CA MET A 44 43.58 19.37 -30.96
C MET A 44 42.77 18.64 -29.90
N VAL A 45 42.02 17.60 -30.29
CA VAL A 45 41.28 16.72 -29.38
C VAL A 45 41.49 15.26 -29.82
N GLU A 46 41.80 14.40 -28.87
CA GLU A 46 41.89 12.96 -29.13
C GLU A 46 40.48 12.36 -29.20
N LEU A 47 40.18 11.65 -30.30
CA LEU A 47 38.92 10.94 -30.47
C LEU A 47 39.12 9.48 -30.05
N LEU A 48 38.41 9.06 -29.03
CA LEU A 48 38.36 7.67 -28.60
C LEU A 48 37.14 6.98 -29.23
N ASP A 49 37.33 5.77 -29.75
CA ASP A 49 36.24 4.92 -30.27
C ASP A 49 35.46 4.18 -29.16
N VAL A 50 35.72 4.52 -27.89
CA VAL A 50 35.02 3.97 -26.72
C VAL A 50 34.02 4.98 -26.14
N GLY A 51 32.94 4.47 -25.54
CA GLY A 51 31.97 5.29 -24.82
C GLY A 51 32.52 5.83 -23.49
N LEU A 52 31.64 6.38 -22.63
CA LEU A 52 32.04 6.80 -21.29
C LEU A 52 32.61 5.63 -20.48
N GLU A 53 33.83 5.80 -19.99
CA GLU A 53 34.50 4.81 -19.15
C GLU A 53 34.29 5.09 -17.66
N VAL A 54 34.16 4.02 -16.87
CA VAL A 54 34.10 4.12 -15.42
C VAL A 54 35.49 4.48 -14.86
N TYR A 55 35.53 5.51 -14.01
CA TYR A 55 36.72 5.88 -13.26
C TYR A 55 36.79 5.04 -11.97
N PRO A 56 37.89 4.29 -11.72
CA PRO A 56 38.05 3.47 -10.52
C PRO A 56 38.37 4.35 -9.31
N TYR A 57 37.33 4.94 -8.73
CA TYR A 57 37.46 5.76 -7.52
C TYR A 57 38.02 4.92 -6.37
N SER A 58 39.08 5.44 -5.73
CA SER A 58 39.65 4.89 -4.51
C SER A 58 39.56 5.98 -3.44
N PRO A 59 38.87 5.74 -2.31
CA PRO A 59 38.76 6.75 -1.27
C PRO A 59 40.15 7.10 -0.72
N GLY A 60 40.42 8.40 -0.59
CA GLY A 60 41.59 8.90 0.11
C GLY A 60 41.56 8.53 1.59
N LYS A 61 42.69 8.70 2.27
CA LYS A 61 42.75 8.65 3.73
C LYS A 61 42.85 10.08 4.24
N ALA A 62 41.92 10.48 5.09
CA ALA A 62 41.97 11.73 5.83
C ALA A 62 43.16 11.72 6.82
N GLU A 63 43.54 12.90 7.31
CA GLU A 63 44.68 13.08 8.23
C GLU A 63 44.52 12.31 9.55
N ASP A 64 43.29 12.04 9.97
CA ASP A 64 42.95 11.24 11.16
C ASP A 64 42.93 9.72 10.90
N GLY A 65 43.26 9.29 9.68
CA GLY A 65 43.28 7.89 9.26
C GLY A 65 41.92 7.33 8.84
N THR A 66 40.84 8.13 8.88
CA THR A 66 39.53 7.72 8.35
C THR A 66 39.51 7.75 6.81
N GLN A 67 38.67 6.92 6.19
CA GLN A 67 38.49 6.96 4.74
C GLN A 67 37.65 8.19 4.37
N GLU A 68 38.08 8.92 3.35
CA GLU A 68 37.30 10.02 2.77
C GLU A 68 35.99 9.48 2.20
N ALA A 69 34.88 10.11 2.61
CA ALA A 69 33.55 9.76 2.14
C ALA A 69 33.09 10.75 1.07
N VAL A 70 32.46 10.23 0.03
CA VAL A 70 31.75 11.02 -0.97
C VAL A 70 30.36 11.35 -0.43
N GLN A 71 30.02 12.63 -0.42
CA GLN A 71 28.67 13.08 -0.12
C GLN A 71 27.84 13.07 -1.40
N ILE A 72 26.68 12.42 -1.35
CA ILE A 72 25.77 12.23 -2.47
C ILE A 72 24.44 12.85 -2.08
N THR A 73 23.91 13.73 -2.92
CA THR A 73 22.57 14.31 -2.79
C THR A 73 21.71 13.84 -3.95
N LEU A 74 20.62 13.16 -3.64
CA LEU A 74 19.62 12.72 -4.61
C LEU A 74 18.40 13.62 -4.52
N ARG A 75 17.96 14.14 -5.66
CA ARG A 75 16.65 14.77 -5.79
C ARG A 75 15.61 13.68 -6.01
N LEU A 76 14.57 13.69 -5.19
CA LEU A 76 13.51 12.69 -5.18
C LEU A 76 12.44 13.05 -6.22
N PRO A 77 11.87 12.05 -6.90
CA PRO A 77 10.94 12.31 -7.98
C PRO A 77 9.53 12.62 -7.43
N ASP A 78 8.84 13.58 -8.04
CA ASP A 78 7.51 14.05 -7.59
C ASP A 78 6.41 12.99 -7.70
N ASN A 79 6.68 11.89 -8.42
CA ASN A 79 5.74 10.82 -8.68
C ASN A 79 5.80 9.69 -7.64
N VAL A 80 6.57 9.85 -6.57
CA VAL A 80 6.72 8.86 -5.49
C VAL A 80 6.53 9.51 -4.12
N ILE A 81 5.78 8.84 -3.27
CA ILE A 81 5.50 9.26 -1.89
C ILE A 81 6.41 8.51 -0.93
N TYR A 82 7.01 9.28 -0.02
CA TYR A 82 7.82 8.79 1.08
C TYR A 82 7.11 9.18 2.39
N PHE A 83 6.42 8.22 3.02
CA PHE A 83 5.65 8.45 4.25
C PHE A 83 6.54 8.62 5.49
N LYS A 84 7.77 8.10 5.42
CA LYS A 84 8.82 8.27 6.43
C LYS A 84 10.13 8.52 5.72
N VAL A 85 11.15 8.95 6.47
CA VAL A 85 12.53 9.03 5.97
C VAL A 85 12.91 7.67 5.38
N PRO A 86 13.21 7.59 4.07
CA PRO A 86 13.52 6.31 3.44
C PRO A 86 14.86 5.78 3.93
N VAL A 87 14.95 4.45 4.02
CA VAL A 87 16.22 3.76 4.31
C VAL A 87 17.05 3.75 3.05
N VAL A 88 18.23 4.37 3.10
CA VAL A 88 19.20 4.31 2.01
C VAL A 88 19.92 2.97 2.08
N ALA A 89 19.86 2.19 1.00
CA ALA A 89 20.55 0.93 0.89
C ALA A 89 21.45 0.90 -0.35
N ARG A 90 22.63 0.30 -0.21
CA ARG A 90 23.55 0.04 -1.31
C ARG A 90 23.48 -1.43 -1.73
N LEU A 91 23.62 -1.69 -3.01
CA LEU A 91 23.77 -3.05 -3.51
C LEU A 91 25.19 -3.54 -3.22
N ASP A 92 25.31 -4.70 -2.58
CA ASP A 92 26.58 -5.42 -2.48
C ASP A 92 26.84 -6.17 -3.80
N PRO A 93 27.91 -5.84 -4.56
CA PRO A 93 28.19 -6.49 -5.83
C PRO A 93 28.56 -7.97 -5.69
N ALA A 94 29.12 -8.40 -4.56
CA ALA A 94 29.53 -9.79 -4.35
C ALA A 94 28.34 -10.68 -3.93
N GLY A 95 27.51 -10.18 -3.01
CA GLY A 95 26.33 -10.88 -2.54
C GLY A 95 25.15 -10.79 -3.50
N GLN A 96 24.99 -9.66 -4.21
CA GLN A 96 23.78 -9.18 -4.89
C GLN A 96 22.61 -8.82 -3.94
N TRP A 97 22.91 -8.43 -2.70
CA TRP A 97 21.90 -8.16 -1.67
C TRP A 97 21.98 -6.69 -1.27
N TRP A 98 20.86 -6.12 -0.82
CA TRP A 98 20.83 -4.75 -0.33
C TRP A 98 21.37 -4.68 1.09
N ARG A 99 22.21 -3.67 1.36
CA ARG A 99 22.84 -3.44 2.67
C ARG A 99 22.76 -1.98 3.08
N THR A 100 22.74 -1.74 4.38
CA THR A 100 22.69 -0.39 4.98
C THR A 100 24.02 0.06 5.59
N ASP A 101 25.02 -0.81 5.62
CA ASP A 101 26.36 -0.51 6.12
C ASP A 101 27.17 0.36 5.15
N GLY A 102 28.17 1.09 5.67
CA GLY A 102 29.00 1.99 4.86
C GLY A 102 28.28 3.24 4.35
N ILE A 103 27.08 3.52 4.87
CA ILE A 103 26.29 4.73 4.63
C ILE A 103 26.18 5.51 5.94
N SER A 104 26.42 6.82 5.90
CA SER A 104 26.41 7.68 7.08
C SER A 104 25.91 9.08 6.74
N LYS A 105 25.77 9.94 7.77
CA LYS A 105 25.38 11.36 7.63
C LYS A 105 24.14 11.54 6.74
N ILE A 106 23.10 10.75 7.01
CA ILE A 106 21.84 10.80 6.25
C ILE A 106 21.04 12.01 6.70
N THR A 107 20.69 12.88 5.76
CA THR A 107 19.82 14.05 5.96
C THR A 107 18.71 13.99 4.91
N TYR A 108 17.46 14.06 5.36
CA TYR A 108 16.29 14.06 4.50
C TYR A 108 15.55 15.38 4.65
N GLU A 109 15.40 16.09 3.54
CA GLU A 109 14.71 17.37 3.46
C GLU A 109 13.40 17.14 2.69
N ALA A 110 12.30 16.98 3.43
CA ALA A 110 11.00 16.62 2.86
C ALA A 110 10.47 17.70 1.89
N GLU A 111 10.57 18.97 2.29
CA GLU A 111 10.11 20.12 1.50
C GLU A 111 10.90 20.28 0.18
N GLU A 112 12.22 20.14 0.25
CA GLU A 112 13.12 20.21 -0.91
C GLU A 112 13.11 18.92 -1.75
N LYS A 113 12.41 17.88 -1.29
CA LYS A 113 12.37 16.54 -1.88
C LYS A 113 13.77 16.04 -2.19
N SER A 114 14.65 16.07 -1.20
CA SER A 114 16.03 15.63 -1.37
C SER A 114 16.50 14.78 -0.20
N ILE A 115 17.41 13.85 -0.50
CA ILE A 115 18.10 13.06 0.50
C ILE A 115 19.60 13.12 0.24
N THR A 116 20.34 13.41 1.30
CA THR A 116 21.81 13.51 1.27
C THR A 116 22.41 12.47 2.19
N PHE A 117 23.45 11.78 1.75
CA PHE A 117 24.15 10.76 2.53
C PHE A 117 25.62 10.66 2.12
N SER A 118 26.44 10.04 2.95
CA SER A 118 27.88 9.86 2.72
C SER A 118 28.25 8.39 2.60
N MET A 119 29.08 8.06 1.61
CA MET A 119 29.56 6.70 1.34
C MET A 119 31.05 6.68 1.01
N GLY A 120 31.76 5.59 1.34
CA GLY A 120 33.18 5.41 1.03
C GLY A 120 33.51 5.19 -0.45
N GLY A 121 32.50 5.11 -1.32
CA GLY A 121 32.66 4.92 -2.75
C GLY A 121 31.33 4.95 -3.47
N PHE A 122 31.38 4.79 -4.79
CA PHE A 122 30.20 4.78 -5.65
C PHE A 122 29.63 3.36 -5.78
N SER A 123 28.31 3.24 -5.65
CA SER A 123 27.62 1.97 -5.87
C SER A 123 26.21 2.22 -6.39
N THR A 124 25.51 1.13 -6.71
CA THR A 124 24.06 1.19 -6.93
C THR A 124 23.36 1.37 -5.59
N VAL A 125 22.42 2.32 -5.53
CA VAL A 125 21.67 2.70 -4.33
C VAL A 125 20.17 2.62 -4.59
N ALA A 126 19.40 2.22 -3.59
CA ALA A 126 17.94 2.30 -3.57
C ALA A 126 17.46 3.00 -2.31
N LEU A 127 16.31 3.65 -2.42
CA LEU A 127 15.57 4.19 -1.29
C LEU A 127 14.48 3.21 -0.94
N LEU A 128 14.47 2.73 0.30
CA LEU A 128 13.58 1.69 0.76
C LEU A 128 12.58 2.24 1.77
N GLN A 129 11.37 1.72 1.73
CA GLN A 129 10.32 2.05 2.68
C GLN A 129 9.67 0.77 3.19
N ASP A 130 9.19 0.78 4.42
CA ASP A 130 8.43 -0.35 4.96
C ASP A 130 7.15 -0.55 4.12
N ALA A 131 6.99 -1.76 3.59
CA ALA A 131 5.86 -2.15 2.77
C ALA A 131 4.52 -2.08 3.53
N HIS A 132 4.57 -2.03 4.86
CA HIS A 132 3.42 -2.16 5.74
C HIS A 132 3.04 -0.84 6.43
N LEU A 133 3.57 0.32 6.02
CA LEU A 133 3.26 1.60 6.68
C LEU A 133 1.76 1.94 6.70
N ASN A 134 1.02 1.51 5.68
CA ASN A 134 -0.44 1.72 5.59
C ASN A 134 -1.25 0.53 6.10
N LEU A 135 -0.63 -0.35 6.90
CA LEU A 135 -1.26 -1.51 7.51
C LEU A 135 -1.04 -1.48 9.04
N PRO A 136 -2.04 -1.84 9.86
CA PRO A 136 -3.43 -2.08 9.48
C PRO A 136 -4.13 -0.81 8.97
N TYR A 137 -5.20 -0.99 8.22
CA TYR A 137 -6.13 0.06 7.83
C TYR A 137 -6.89 0.58 9.05
N GLN A 138 -7.24 1.85 9.05
CA GLN A 138 -8.09 2.47 10.06
C GLN A 138 -9.57 2.33 9.73
N ALA A 139 -9.91 2.39 8.45
CA ALA A 139 -11.26 2.17 7.94
C ALA A 139 -11.22 1.78 6.47
N TRP A 140 -12.30 1.18 5.98
CA TRP A 140 -12.51 0.98 4.56
C TRP A 140 -14.01 1.02 4.26
N GLU A 141 -14.33 1.49 3.06
CA GLU A 141 -15.69 1.63 2.57
C GLU A 141 -15.76 1.21 1.12
N LEU A 142 -16.82 0.50 0.76
CA LEU A 142 -17.12 0.14 -0.60
C LEU A 142 -18.58 0.44 -0.87
N HIS A 143 -18.81 1.41 -1.75
CA HIS A 143 -20.16 1.87 -2.05
C HIS A 143 -20.47 1.79 -3.55
N PRO A 144 -21.63 1.22 -3.93
CA PRO A 144 -22.08 1.24 -5.31
C PRO A 144 -22.47 2.66 -5.72
N THR A 145 -22.01 3.10 -6.89
CA THR A 145 -22.37 4.40 -7.49
C THR A 145 -23.22 4.24 -8.76
N GLY A 146 -23.38 3.01 -9.25
CA GLY A 146 -24.17 2.63 -10.42
C GLY A 146 -24.33 1.11 -10.49
N VAL A 147 -24.84 0.57 -11.61
CA VAL A 147 -25.02 -0.89 -11.79
C VAL A 147 -23.68 -1.62 -11.89
N ASP A 148 -22.74 -1.04 -12.64
CA ASP A 148 -21.38 -1.55 -12.84
C ASP A 148 -20.35 -0.51 -12.40
N GLU A 149 -20.70 0.30 -11.41
CA GLU A 149 -19.86 1.37 -10.89
C GLU A 149 -19.84 1.35 -9.37
N GLY A 150 -18.67 1.53 -8.78
CA GLY A 150 -18.49 1.63 -7.35
C GLY A 150 -17.30 2.52 -6.99
N LEU A 151 -17.25 2.94 -5.74
CA LEU A 151 -16.12 3.66 -5.18
C LEU A 151 -15.67 2.91 -3.93
N PHE A 152 -14.39 2.55 -3.96
CA PHE A 152 -13.68 1.87 -2.90
C PHE A 152 -12.73 2.85 -2.22
N THR A 153 -12.92 3.05 -0.93
CA THR A 153 -12.13 3.96 -0.11
C THR A 153 -11.39 3.15 0.94
N VAL A 154 -10.07 3.35 1.04
CA VAL A 154 -9.23 2.76 2.09
C VAL A 154 -8.58 3.90 2.86
N THR A 155 -8.86 3.96 4.16
CA THR A 155 -8.27 4.92 5.09
C THR A 155 -7.19 4.20 5.90
N ALA A 156 -5.95 4.59 5.69
CA ALA A 156 -4.79 4.05 6.39
C ALA A 156 -4.10 5.12 7.24
N ALA A 157 -3.11 4.72 8.04
CA ALA A 157 -2.43 5.61 8.97
C ALA A 157 -1.82 6.89 8.33
N PHE A 158 -1.33 6.80 7.08
CA PHE A 158 -0.69 7.92 6.40
C PHE A 158 -1.44 8.44 5.17
N ALA A 159 -2.45 7.70 4.69
CA ALA A 159 -3.11 8.05 3.45
C ALA A 159 -4.55 7.57 3.40
N THR A 160 -5.39 8.37 2.73
CA THR A 160 -6.73 7.96 2.30
C THR A 160 -6.72 7.78 0.79
N ILE A 161 -7.06 6.58 0.32
CA ILE A 161 -7.02 6.20 -1.09
C ILE A 161 -8.44 5.99 -1.58
N GLN A 162 -8.83 6.69 -2.65
CA GLN A 162 -10.12 6.53 -3.30
C GLN A 162 -9.96 5.94 -4.70
N ILE A 163 -10.63 4.81 -4.95
CA ILE A 163 -10.56 4.05 -6.20
C ILE A 163 -11.96 3.90 -6.76
N ARG A 164 -12.23 4.49 -7.93
CA ARG A 164 -13.43 4.21 -8.70
C ARG A 164 -13.26 2.91 -9.46
N ILE A 165 -14.31 2.11 -9.47
CA ILE A 165 -14.40 0.84 -10.17
C ILE A 165 -15.51 1.00 -11.21
N LYS A 166 -15.23 0.62 -12.46
CA LYS A 166 -16.22 0.59 -13.52
C LYS A 166 -15.91 -0.54 -14.48
N ASP A 167 -16.89 -1.40 -14.74
CA ASP A 167 -16.71 -2.58 -15.60
C ASP A 167 -15.46 -3.39 -15.18
N ASN A 168 -14.55 -3.69 -16.11
CA ASN A 168 -13.28 -4.38 -15.83
C ASN A 168 -12.10 -3.44 -15.45
N GLN A 169 -12.39 -2.20 -15.06
CA GLN A 169 -11.37 -1.18 -14.85
C GLN A 169 -11.49 -0.50 -13.48
N CYS A 170 -10.36 0.03 -13.04
CA CYS A 170 -10.24 0.86 -11.86
C CYS A 170 -9.54 2.17 -12.22
N MET A 171 -9.90 3.22 -11.51
CA MET A 171 -9.30 4.54 -11.63
C MET A 171 -9.01 5.09 -10.25
N LEU A 172 -7.76 5.49 -10.03
CA LEU A 172 -7.41 6.25 -8.84
C LEU A 172 -8.09 7.62 -8.92
N SER A 173 -9.00 7.89 -7.98
CA SER A 173 -9.74 9.15 -7.90
C SER A 173 -8.98 10.20 -7.11
N SER A 174 -8.41 9.79 -5.97
CA SER A 174 -7.53 10.63 -5.18
C SER A 174 -6.67 9.78 -4.25
N VAL A 175 -5.53 10.34 -3.84
CA VAL A 175 -4.75 9.89 -2.69
C VAL A 175 -4.48 11.13 -1.88
N VAL A 176 -4.98 11.15 -0.65
CA VAL A 176 -4.81 12.27 0.27
C VAL A 176 -3.80 11.86 1.33
N VAL A 177 -2.74 12.66 1.49
CA VAL A 177 -1.68 12.50 2.50
C VAL A 177 -1.56 13.85 3.21
N GLU A 178 -1.69 13.87 4.54
CA GLU A 178 -1.62 15.12 5.34
C GLU A 178 -2.50 16.25 4.77
N GLU A 179 -3.73 15.92 4.36
CA GLU A 179 -4.73 16.85 3.75
C GLU A 179 -4.43 17.32 2.32
N GLU A 180 -3.31 16.90 1.71
CA GLU A 180 -2.96 17.23 0.33
C GLU A 180 -3.25 16.09 -0.64
N GLU A 181 -3.86 16.42 -1.78
CA GLU A 181 -4.00 15.48 -2.90
C GLU A 181 -2.67 15.30 -3.63
N VAL A 182 -2.19 14.06 -3.66
CA VAL A 182 -0.93 13.69 -4.29
C VAL A 182 -1.17 12.80 -5.52
N LEU A 183 -0.08 12.48 -6.24
CA LEU A 183 -0.09 11.50 -7.34
C LEU A 183 -0.95 11.87 -8.56
N SER A 184 -1.08 13.16 -8.86
CA SER A 184 -1.80 13.68 -10.03
C SER A 184 -1.40 13.04 -11.37
N HIS A 185 -0.17 12.53 -11.48
CA HIS A 185 0.33 11.85 -12.67
C HIS A 185 -0.34 10.48 -12.94
N ILE A 186 -0.98 9.84 -11.96
CA ILE A 186 -1.77 8.60 -12.14
C ILE A 186 -3.27 8.79 -11.87
N THR A 187 -3.65 9.82 -11.12
CA THR A 187 -5.06 10.17 -10.87
C THR A 187 -5.84 10.36 -12.17
N GLY A 188 -7.08 9.86 -12.22
CA GLY A 188 -7.96 9.99 -13.38
C GLY A 188 -7.69 9.00 -14.53
N LYS A 189 -6.70 8.11 -14.42
CA LYS A 189 -6.37 7.12 -15.46
C LYS A 189 -7.06 5.78 -15.18
N TRP A 190 -7.89 5.34 -16.12
CA TRP A 190 -8.47 3.99 -16.10
C TRP A 190 -7.44 2.93 -16.44
N MET A 191 -7.38 1.87 -15.65
CA MET A 191 -6.47 0.74 -15.83
C MET A 191 -7.05 -0.52 -15.20
N SER A 192 -6.48 -1.70 -15.49
CA SER A 192 -6.92 -2.93 -14.82
C SER A 192 -6.58 -2.92 -13.32
N PRO A 193 -7.27 -3.69 -12.47
CA PRO A 193 -6.96 -3.78 -11.05
C PRO A 193 -5.47 -4.11 -10.77
N LEU A 194 -4.90 -5.03 -11.55
CA LEU A 194 -3.48 -5.40 -11.46
C LEU A 194 -2.55 -4.23 -11.82
N ALA A 195 -2.89 -3.48 -12.87
CA ALA A 195 -2.11 -2.32 -13.28
C ALA A 195 -2.18 -1.18 -12.25
N LEU A 196 -3.35 -0.97 -11.63
CA LEU A 196 -3.53 -0.01 -10.54
C LEU A 196 -2.68 -0.38 -9.33
N ARG A 197 -2.71 -1.65 -8.92
CA ARG A 197 -1.86 -2.19 -7.86
C ARG A 197 -0.37 -1.92 -8.11
N ALA A 198 0.09 -2.20 -9.34
CA ALA A 198 1.48 -1.94 -9.71
C ALA A 198 1.80 -0.44 -9.75
N ALA A 199 0.87 0.40 -10.21
CA ALA A 199 1.05 1.85 -10.24
C ALA A 199 1.18 2.45 -8.84
N LEU A 200 0.28 2.10 -7.92
CA LEU A 200 0.32 2.54 -6.53
C LEU A 200 1.61 2.09 -5.83
N LYS A 201 2.02 0.82 -5.98
CA LYS A 201 3.28 0.33 -5.42
C LYS A 201 4.50 1.10 -5.93
N ARG A 202 4.58 1.39 -7.24
CA ARG A 202 5.68 2.19 -7.82
C ARG A 202 5.69 3.63 -7.32
N ALA A 203 4.50 4.17 -7.04
CA ALA A 203 4.30 5.50 -6.48
C ALA A 203 4.58 5.57 -4.96
N GLY A 204 5.03 4.48 -4.32
CA GLY A 204 5.31 4.43 -2.88
C GLY A 204 4.08 4.20 -2.00
N VAL A 205 2.89 4.05 -2.59
CA VAL A 205 1.63 3.79 -1.88
C VAL A 205 1.34 2.30 -1.91
N ASN A 206 1.75 1.59 -0.86
CA ASN A 206 1.43 0.17 -0.71
C ASN A 206 0.27 -0.03 0.28
N ILE A 207 -0.88 -0.46 -0.24
CA ILE A 207 -2.06 -0.91 0.51
C ILE A 207 -2.36 -2.39 0.20
N PHE A 208 -1.34 -3.18 -0.15
CA PHE A 208 -1.52 -4.55 -0.62
C PHE A 208 -0.63 -5.49 0.18
N PRO A 209 -1.15 -6.07 1.27
CA PRO A 209 -0.44 -7.06 2.06
C PRO A 209 0.08 -8.21 1.17
N ALA A 210 1.28 -8.67 1.48
CA ALA A 210 1.89 -9.85 0.90
C ALA A 210 1.64 -11.09 1.78
N GLU A 211 2.06 -12.26 1.31
CA GLU A 211 1.93 -13.52 2.06
C GLU A 211 2.70 -13.49 3.39
N TYR A 212 3.83 -12.81 3.43
CA TYR A 212 4.68 -12.64 4.62
C TYR A 212 4.27 -11.46 5.52
N SER A 213 3.30 -10.63 5.12
CA SER A 213 2.87 -9.47 5.91
C SER A 213 2.43 -9.79 7.35
N PRO A 214 1.84 -10.96 7.68
CA PRO A 214 1.54 -11.32 9.06
C PRO A 214 2.75 -11.41 10.01
N LYS A 215 3.99 -11.47 9.47
CA LYS A 215 5.22 -11.40 10.28
C LYS A 215 5.46 -10.00 10.85
N TYR A 216 5.02 -8.96 10.13
CA TYR A 216 5.31 -7.55 10.44
C TYR A 216 4.10 -6.81 10.99
N VAL A 217 2.90 -7.20 10.58
CA VAL A 217 1.64 -6.60 11.02
C VAL A 217 0.82 -7.64 11.75
N PRO A 218 0.46 -7.40 13.03
CA PRO A 218 -0.41 -8.31 13.76
C PRO A 218 -1.75 -8.45 13.05
N VAL A 219 -2.08 -9.69 12.64
CA VAL A 219 -3.41 -10.04 12.13
C VAL A 219 -4.18 -10.75 13.24
N PRO A 220 -5.44 -10.39 13.52
CA PRO A 220 -6.25 -11.12 14.49
C PRO A 220 -6.31 -12.62 14.15
N ARG A 221 -5.89 -13.49 15.08
CA ARG A 221 -5.70 -14.95 14.90
C ARG A 221 -6.94 -15.70 14.36
N LYS A 222 -8.15 -15.16 14.54
CA LYS A 222 -9.40 -15.77 14.07
C LYS A 222 -9.68 -15.49 12.58
N VAL A 223 -9.04 -14.48 11.99
CA VAL A 223 -9.19 -14.11 10.57
C VAL A 223 -8.17 -14.83 9.68
N SER A 224 -6.95 -15.06 10.17
CA SER A 224 -5.89 -15.75 9.41
C SER A 224 -6.19 -17.21 9.07
N ALA A 225 -7.02 -17.89 9.87
CA ALA A 225 -7.49 -19.26 9.57
C ALA A 225 -8.70 -19.31 8.62
N ARG A 226 -9.34 -18.16 8.33
CA ARG A 226 -10.61 -18.05 7.60
C ARG A 226 -10.51 -17.38 6.23
N GLU A 227 -9.32 -16.89 5.86
CA GLU A 227 -9.02 -16.52 4.48
C GLU A 227 -8.86 -17.77 3.61
N VAL A 228 -9.97 -18.48 3.36
CA VAL A 228 -10.05 -19.36 2.21
C VAL A 228 -10.30 -18.43 1.01
N PRO A 229 -9.39 -18.37 0.02
CA PRO A 229 -9.48 -17.42 -1.10
C PRO A 229 -10.82 -17.42 -1.85
N GLY A 230 -11.60 -18.51 -1.76
CA GLY A 230 -12.89 -18.68 -2.43
C GLY A 230 -14.11 -18.15 -1.67
N GLY A 231 -14.26 -18.43 -0.37
CA GLY A 231 -15.50 -18.10 0.37
C GLY A 231 -15.57 -16.64 0.83
N PHE A 232 -14.42 -16.07 1.15
CA PHE A 232 -14.29 -14.79 1.85
C PHE A 232 -14.39 -13.56 0.92
N SER A 233 -13.88 -13.67 -0.31
CA SER A 233 -14.02 -12.58 -1.28
C SER A 233 -15.38 -12.63 -1.99
N LEU A 234 -16.02 -13.81 -2.06
CA LEU A 234 -17.43 -13.92 -2.45
C LEU A 234 -18.35 -13.18 -1.47
N PHE A 235 -18.05 -13.26 -0.16
CA PHE A 235 -18.79 -12.55 0.90
C PHE A 235 -18.87 -11.04 0.62
N VAL A 236 -17.73 -10.35 0.43
CA VAL A 236 -17.73 -8.90 0.22
C VAL A 236 -18.21 -8.50 -1.18
N THR A 237 -17.93 -9.32 -2.20
CA THR A 237 -18.44 -9.07 -3.57
C THR A 237 -19.97 -9.14 -3.58
N GLN A 238 -20.57 -10.09 -2.85
CA GLN A 238 -22.01 -10.17 -2.68
C GLN A 238 -22.57 -9.01 -1.84
N VAL A 239 -21.88 -8.53 -0.79
CA VAL A 239 -22.28 -7.32 -0.06
C VAL A 239 -22.33 -6.11 -1.00
N THR A 240 -21.28 -5.93 -1.80
CA THR A 240 -21.07 -4.75 -2.67
C THR A 240 -22.15 -4.59 -3.73
N LEU A 241 -22.68 -5.71 -4.24
CA LEU A 241 -23.69 -5.72 -5.29
C LEU A 241 -25.05 -5.18 -4.82
N CYS A 242 -25.30 -5.16 -3.51
CA CYS A 242 -26.61 -4.85 -2.92
C CYS A 242 -26.56 -3.62 -2.01
N CYS A 243 -25.41 -3.38 -1.38
CA CYS A 243 -25.30 -2.54 -0.20
C CYS A 243 -23.98 -1.74 -0.20
N THR A 244 -23.99 -0.57 0.43
CA THR A 244 -22.81 0.09 1.00
C THR A 244 -22.25 -0.78 2.12
N GLY A 245 -20.99 -1.19 2.03
CA GLY A 245 -20.25 -1.82 3.13
C GLY A 245 -19.27 -0.82 3.74
N SER A 246 -19.29 -0.68 5.06
CA SER A 246 -18.31 0.09 5.82
C SER A 246 -17.78 -0.73 6.99
N CYS A 247 -16.52 -0.53 7.36
CA CYS A 247 -16.01 -0.92 8.67
C CYS A 247 -15.71 0.36 9.45
N CYS A 248 -16.62 0.75 10.35
CA CYS A 248 -16.39 1.83 11.30
C CYS A 248 -15.83 1.28 12.63
N ALA A 249 -14.93 2.08 13.22
CA ALA A 249 -14.15 1.84 14.44
C ALA A 249 -14.94 1.59 15.74
N ALA A 250 -16.27 1.42 15.72
CA ALA A 250 -17.06 1.07 16.91
C ALA A 250 -16.72 -0.33 17.48
N ALA A 251 -15.83 -1.07 16.81
CA ALA A 251 -15.35 -2.40 17.18
C ALA A 251 -14.20 -2.43 18.20
N GLU A 252 -13.72 -1.29 18.70
CA GLU A 252 -12.51 -1.23 19.54
C GLU A 252 -12.63 -1.92 20.92
N ALA A 253 -13.80 -2.41 21.34
CA ALA A 253 -13.99 -3.00 22.69
C ALA A 253 -14.37 -4.50 22.77
N GLY A 254 -14.51 -5.25 21.67
CA GLY A 254 -14.93 -6.67 21.83
C GLY A 254 -14.82 -7.63 20.65
N LEU A 255 -14.59 -7.13 19.43
CA LEU A 255 -14.53 -7.97 18.22
C LEU A 255 -13.29 -8.85 18.13
N SER A 256 -12.29 -8.63 18.98
CA SER A 256 -11.10 -9.49 19.10
C SER A 256 -11.40 -10.91 19.60
N LYS A 257 -12.61 -11.19 20.13
CA LYS A 257 -12.96 -12.50 20.71
C LYS A 257 -13.97 -13.34 19.89
N ALA A 258 -14.82 -12.73 19.07
CA ALA A 258 -16.04 -13.40 18.55
C ALA A 258 -16.03 -13.74 17.05
N GLY A 259 -15.72 -12.81 16.15
CA GLY A 259 -15.80 -12.98 14.69
C GLY A 259 -15.42 -11.69 13.96
N SER A 260 -15.33 -11.69 12.63
CA SER A 260 -15.19 -10.45 11.86
C SER A 260 -16.59 -9.84 11.72
N GLY A 261 -16.77 -8.64 12.27
CA GLY A 261 -18.01 -7.87 12.15
C GLY A 261 -17.90 -6.88 11.00
N THR A 262 -18.92 -6.80 10.16
CA THR A 262 -18.97 -5.84 9.04
C THR A 262 -20.29 -5.07 9.10
N ALA A 263 -20.24 -3.75 8.99
CA ALA A 263 -21.44 -2.94 8.87
C ALA A 263 -21.87 -2.87 7.41
N VAL A 264 -23.15 -3.11 7.17
CA VAL A 264 -23.75 -3.13 5.84
C VAL A 264 -25.02 -2.29 5.87
N SER A 265 -25.19 -1.43 4.87
CA SER A 265 -26.42 -0.67 4.67
C SER A 265 -26.84 -0.75 3.22
N GLU A 266 -28.13 -0.88 2.96
CA GLU A 266 -28.66 -0.91 1.60
C GLU A 266 -28.52 0.48 0.95
N HIS A 267 -28.08 0.52 -0.31
CA HIS A 267 -27.88 1.79 -1.02
C HIS A 267 -28.59 1.80 -2.38
N LEU A 268 -29.74 2.46 -2.44
CA LEU A 268 -30.59 2.48 -3.63
C LEU A 268 -30.26 3.63 -4.60
N THR A 269 -29.66 4.72 -4.15
CA THR A 269 -29.37 5.91 -4.96
C THR A 269 -28.01 6.51 -4.67
N ALA A 270 -27.19 6.73 -5.70
CA ALA A 270 -25.87 7.34 -5.56
C ALA A 270 -25.95 8.74 -4.90
N GLY A 271 -25.29 8.90 -3.75
CA GLY A 271 -25.12 10.18 -3.06
C GLY A 271 -26.16 10.54 -2.00
N SER A 272 -27.03 9.60 -1.57
CA SER A 272 -27.92 9.82 -0.43
C SER A 272 -27.32 9.27 0.87
N ASP A 273 -26.51 10.07 1.57
CA ASP A 273 -25.92 9.70 2.87
C ASP A 273 -26.80 10.07 4.08
N LYS A 274 -28.01 10.60 3.86
CA LYS A 274 -28.70 11.35 4.90
C LYS A 274 -29.53 10.56 5.91
N ASP A 275 -29.72 9.24 5.74
CA ASP A 275 -30.48 8.41 6.69
C ASP A 275 -30.18 6.90 6.50
N ASN A 276 -28.90 6.51 6.43
CA ASN A 276 -28.56 5.09 6.26
C ASN A 276 -28.69 4.34 7.60
N HIS A 277 -29.70 3.48 7.70
CA HIS A 277 -29.81 2.50 8.77
C HIS A 277 -28.74 1.40 8.54
N TRP A 278 -27.59 1.54 9.18
CA TRP A 278 -26.55 0.51 9.18
C TRP A 278 -27.01 -0.72 9.96
N SER A 279 -26.83 -1.89 9.35
CA SER A 279 -27.02 -3.20 9.98
C SER A 279 -25.66 -3.85 10.19
N LEU A 280 -25.38 -4.28 11.41
CA LEU A 280 -24.15 -5.00 11.71
C LEU A 280 -24.34 -6.50 11.45
N LEU A 281 -23.43 -7.06 10.66
CA LEU A 281 -23.40 -8.48 10.32
C LEU A 281 -22.20 -9.14 10.98
N MET A 282 -22.42 -10.36 11.49
CA MET A 282 -21.35 -11.25 11.92
C MET A 282 -21.21 -12.40 10.93
N PHE A 283 -19.96 -12.68 10.52
CA PHE A 283 -19.62 -13.85 9.70
C PHE A 283 -18.60 -14.74 10.40
N ASP A 284 -18.92 -16.02 10.55
CA ASP A 284 -18.07 -17.01 11.21
C ASP A 284 -17.40 -18.02 10.25
N GLY A 285 -17.56 -17.84 8.94
CA GLY A 285 -17.05 -18.75 7.91
C GLY A 285 -18.13 -19.68 7.33
N ASP A 286 -19.11 -20.06 8.13
CA ASP A 286 -20.19 -20.98 7.74
C ASP A 286 -21.57 -20.32 7.77
N LYS A 287 -21.72 -19.23 8.52
CA LYS A 287 -23.00 -18.57 8.77
C LYS A 287 -22.86 -17.04 8.81
N VAL A 288 -23.88 -16.35 8.31
CA VAL A 288 -24.08 -14.90 8.40
C VAL A 288 -25.31 -14.62 9.26
N GLN A 289 -25.19 -13.66 10.19
CA GLN A 289 -26.26 -13.26 11.12
C GLN A 289 -26.29 -11.74 11.35
N HIS A 290 -27.49 -11.21 11.63
CA HIS A 290 -27.68 -9.82 12.06
C HIS A 290 -27.46 -9.67 13.57
N LEU A 291 -26.59 -8.73 13.94
CA LEU A 291 -26.38 -8.36 15.34
C LEU A 291 -27.45 -7.33 15.78
N LYS A 292 -27.90 -7.43 17.03
CA LYS A 292 -28.73 -6.44 17.74
C LYS A 292 -27.87 -5.27 18.22
N LEU A 293 -26.97 -4.80 17.37
CA LEU A 293 -26.07 -3.68 17.65
C LEU A 293 -26.27 -2.59 16.61
N THR A 294 -26.01 -1.37 17.03
CA THR A 294 -25.87 -0.19 16.17
C THR A 294 -24.43 0.30 16.26
N GLU A 295 -23.93 1.08 15.29
CA GLU A 295 -22.57 1.66 15.38
C GLU A 295 -22.35 2.49 16.66
N THR A 296 -23.41 3.00 17.28
CA THR A 296 -23.34 3.80 18.50
C THR A 296 -23.40 2.98 19.79
N SER A 297 -23.39 1.65 19.71
CA SER A 297 -23.50 0.79 20.90
C SER A 297 -22.20 0.82 21.73
N GLU A 298 -22.31 1.17 23.01
CA GLU A 298 -21.14 1.34 23.92
C GLU A 298 -20.36 0.04 24.20
N ALA A 299 -20.98 -1.12 24.01
CA ALA A 299 -20.37 -2.42 24.25
C ALA A 299 -20.75 -3.43 23.16
N PHE A 300 -19.79 -4.26 22.78
CA PHE A 300 -20.02 -5.38 21.87
C PHE A 300 -20.93 -6.43 22.54
N SER A 301 -21.95 -6.87 21.80
CA SER A 301 -22.85 -7.96 22.17
C SER A 301 -23.02 -8.92 20.98
N GLU A 302 -22.95 -10.22 21.25
CA GLU A 302 -23.28 -11.27 20.27
C GLU A 302 -24.80 -11.49 20.16
N GLU A 303 -25.62 -10.69 20.87
CA GLU A 303 -27.07 -10.81 20.81
C GLU A 303 -27.58 -10.57 19.39
N LEU A 304 -28.36 -11.52 18.90
CA LEU A 304 -28.95 -11.49 17.57
C LEU A 304 -30.17 -10.60 17.54
N LYS A 305 -30.41 -9.97 16.38
CA LYS A 305 -31.65 -9.23 16.15
C LYS A 305 -32.83 -10.20 16.29
N GLU A 306 -33.90 -9.77 16.98
CA GLU A 306 -35.11 -10.58 17.14
C GLU A 306 -35.65 -10.97 15.75
N GLU A 307 -36.01 -12.25 15.59
CA GLU A 307 -36.43 -12.89 14.32
C GLU A 307 -35.35 -13.04 13.23
N SER A 308 -34.06 -12.83 13.51
CA SER A 308 -33.03 -13.07 12.47
C SER A 308 -32.78 -14.57 12.24
N GLU A 309 -32.96 -15.03 11.01
CA GLU A 309 -32.59 -16.37 10.58
C GLU A 309 -31.08 -16.49 10.31
N PHE A 310 -30.56 -17.71 10.39
CA PHE A 310 -29.16 -18.00 10.03
C PHE A 310 -29.09 -18.27 8.53
N HIS A 311 -28.18 -17.59 7.83
CA HIS A 311 -27.95 -17.84 6.41
C HIS A 311 -26.58 -18.45 6.17
N SER A 312 -26.49 -19.41 5.24
CA SER A 312 -25.23 -20.08 4.88
C SER A 312 -24.28 -19.21 4.07
N THR A 313 -24.80 -18.17 3.41
CA THR A 313 -24.00 -17.20 2.65
C THR A 313 -24.64 -15.82 2.75
N LEU A 314 -23.86 -14.79 2.48
CA LEU A 314 -24.37 -13.43 2.48
C LEU A 314 -25.38 -13.16 1.36
N TYR A 315 -25.25 -13.78 0.18
CA TYR A 315 -26.29 -13.68 -0.87
C TYR A 315 -27.67 -14.14 -0.39
N HIS A 316 -27.74 -15.26 0.34
CA HIS A 316 -28.99 -15.74 0.89
C HIS A 316 -29.55 -14.81 1.98
N MET A 317 -28.69 -14.15 2.75
CA MET A 317 -29.09 -13.13 3.73
C MET A 317 -29.61 -11.87 3.04
N VAL A 318 -28.90 -11.37 2.03
CA VAL A 318 -29.35 -10.24 1.21
C VAL A 318 -30.68 -10.58 0.55
N LYS A 319 -30.81 -11.77 -0.04
CA LYS A 319 -32.04 -12.16 -0.73
C LYS A 319 -33.26 -12.17 0.20
N ASP A 320 -33.05 -12.42 1.49
CA ASP A 320 -34.10 -12.42 2.50
C ASP A 320 -34.41 -11.01 3.05
N SER A 321 -33.39 -10.16 3.17
CA SER A 321 -33.49 -8.86 3.85
C SER A 321 -33.53 -7.62 2.94
N ALA A 322 -33.00 -7.71 1.71
CA ALA A 322 -32.85 -6.60 0.79
C ALA A 322 -34.13 -6.35 -0.01
N SER A 323 -34.31 -5.12 -0.47
CA SER A 323 -35.43 -4.78 -1.35
C SER A 323 -35.34 -5.49 -2.71
N ASN A 324 -36.48 -5.59 -3.39
CA ASN A 324 -36.52 -6.10 -4.76
C ASN A 324 -35.67 -5.22 -5.69
N GLU A 325 -35.63 -3.91 -5.47
CA GLU A 325 -34.79 -3.00 -6.26
C GLU A 325 -33.29 -3.28 -6.07
N ALA A 326 -32.84 -3.56 -4.84
CA ALA A 326 -31.47 -3.97 -4.60
C ALA A 326 -31.16 -5.32 -5.26
N MET A 327 -32.06 -6.30 -5.15
CA MET A 327 -31.87 -7.60 -5.79
C MET A 327 -31.82 -7.51 -7.32
N GLU A 328 -32.60 -6.63 -7.95
CA GLU A 328 -32.52 -6.42 -9.40
C GLU A 328 -31.14 -5.88 -9.81
N LYS A 329 -30.54 -4.98 -9.01
CA LYS A 329 -29.17 -4.49 -9.29
C LYS A 329 -28.13 -5.59 -9.20
N VAL A 330 -28.25 -6.46 -8.21
CA VAL A 330 -27.36 -7.62 -8.02
C VAL A 330 -27.41 -8.55 -9.22
N GLU A 331 -28.62 -8.87 -9.68
CA GLU A 331 -28.84 -9.74 -10.83
C GLU A 331 -28.36 -9.11 -12.15
N ARG A 332 -28.39 -7.78 -12.23
CA ARG A 332 -27.99 -7.02 -13.43
C ARG A 332 -26.51 -6.68 -13.50
N ALA A 333 -25.77 -6.79 -12.41
CA ALA A 333 -24.37 -6.46 -12.38
C ALA A 333 -23.56 -7.38 -13.31
N GLY A 334 -22.69 -6.78 -14.10
CA GLY A 334 -21.80 -7.45 -15.02
C GLY A 334 -20.73 -8.27 -14.30
N CYS A 335 -20.43 -9.44 -14.83
CA CYS A 335 -19.38 -10.31 -14.28
C CYS A 335 -17.99 -9.65 -14.25
N LEU A 336 -17.73 -8.70 -15.14
CA LEU A 336 -16.48 -7.94 -15.19
C LEU A 336 -16.33 -6.94 -14.03
N PHE A 337 -17.42 -6.30 -13.64
CA PHE A 337 -17.46 -5.42 -12.46
C PHE A 337 -17.24 -6.22 -11.18
N ILE A 338 -17.96 -7.34 -11.07
CA ILE A 338 -17.83 -8.32 -9.98
C ILE A 338 -16.37 -8.78 -9.85
N ASP A 339 -15.72 -9.15 -10.95
CA ASP A 339 -14.31 -9.57 -10.96
C ASP A 339 -13.35 -8.44 -10.53
N SER A 340 -13.58 -7.21 -10.95
CA SER A 340 -12.74 -6.06 -10.55
C SER A 340 -12.82 -5.77 -9.05
N VAL A 341 -14.04 -5.78 -8.50
CA VAL A 341 -14.30 -5.65 -7.06
C VAL A 341 -13.60 -6.78 -6.30
N TYR A 342 -13.82 -8.03 -6.73
CA TYR A 342 -13.21 -9.21 -6.15
C TYR A 342 -11.67 -9.14 -6.13
N GLN A 343 -11.05 -8.72 -7.23
CA GLN A 343 -9.59 -8.58 -7.32
C GLN A 343 -9.04 -7.52 -6.36
N LEU A 344 -9.71 -6.37 -6.21
CA LEU A 344 -9.28 -5.31 -5.30
C LEU A 344 -9.38 -5.74 -3.83
N LEU A 345 -10.46 -6.41 -3.46
CA LEU A 345 -10.69 -6.89 -2.10
C LEU A 345 -9.69 -8.00 -1.73
N LEU A 346 -9.41 -8.92 -2.65
CA LEU A 346 -8.35 -9.91 -2.47
C LEU A 346 -6.97 -9.28 -2.36
N ALA A 347 -6.69 -8.24 -3.16
CA ALA A 347 -5.38 -7.60 -3.16
C ALA A 347 -5.13 -6.79 -1.88
N THR A 348 -6.16 -6.17 -1.32
CA THR A 348 -6.08 -5.31 -0.12
C THR A 348 -6.28 -6.09 1.17
N ARG A 349 -7.03 -7.20 1.15
CA ARG A 349 -7.35 -8.02 2.33
C ARG A 349 -7.91 -7.18 3.48
N VAL A 350 -8.73 -6.18 3.15
CA VAL A 350 -9.23 -5.18 4.10
C VAL A 350 -9.83 -5.79 5.37
N LEU A 351 -10.61 -6.85 5.26
CA LEU A 351 -11.22 -7.54 6.41
C LEU A 351 -10.22 -8.19 7.39
N ALA A 352 -9.00 -8.49 6.96
CA ALA A 352 -7.97 -9.09 7.82
C ALA A 352 -7.02 -8.05 8.42
N TYR A 353 -6.92 -6.90 7.77
CA TYR A 353 -6.00 -5.82 8.12
C TYR A 353 -6.76 -4.55 8.56
N SER A 354 -8.04 -4.64 8.91
CA SER A 354 -8.85 -3.54 9.47
C SER A 354 -9.23 -3.78 10.92
#